data_AF-X1EJL4-F1
#
_entry.id   AF-X1EJL4-F1
#
_cell.length_a   1.000
_cell.length_b   1.000
_cell.length_c   1.000
_cell.angle_alpha   90.00
_cell.angle_beta   90.00
_cell.angle_gamma   90.00
#
_symmetry.space_group_name_H-M   'P 1'
#
loop_
_entity.id
_entity.type
_entity.pdbx_description
1 polymer ?
#
loop_
_entity_poly.entity_id
_entity_poly.type
_entity_poly.pdbx_seq_one_letter_code
_entity_poly.pdbx_strand_id
1 'polypeptide(L)'
;MYKKVDSKVDLVKLEEKILDFWKKNDIFKKSLKKSEGYKKFVFYEGPPTADGAPGVHHVLSRVYKDIFPRYKTMKGYYVRRKAGWDTHGLPVELEMEKELNINSKKEIEEIGIEKFNKLCGQSVMRYEEEWKK
;
A
#
# COMPACT_ATOMS: atom_id res chain seq x y z
N MET A 1 -12.82 -26.84 26.63
CA MET A 1 -12.55 -25.81 27.67
C MET A 1 -11.87 -24.61 27.01
N TYR A 2 -12.26 -23.38 27.38
CA TYR A 2 -11.63 -22.16 26.88
C TYR A 2 -10.30 -21.89 27.60
N LYS A 3 -9.37 -21.19 26.92
CA LYS A 3 -8.15 -20.70 27.56
C LYS A 3 -8.49 -19.55 28.51
N LYS A 4 -7.93 -19.57 29.72
CA LYS A 4 -8.02 -18.46 30.67
C LYS A 4 -7.31 -17.24 30.07
N VAL A 5 -7.98 -16.08 30.11
CA VAL A 5 -7.48 -14.82 29.56
C VAL A 5 -7.01 -13.93 30.71
N ASP A 6 -5.87 -13.29 30.54
CA ASP A 6 -5.37 -12.29 31.49
C ASP A 6 -6.19 -10.98 31.36
N SER A 7 -6.45 -10.32 32.48
CA SER A 7 -7.05 -8.99 32.52
C SER A 7 -6.21 -7.91 31.84
N LYS A 8 -4.88 -8.10 31.75
CA LYS A 8 -3.96 -7.19 31.06
C LYS A 8 -3.58 -7.81 29.71
N VAL A 9 -4.14 -7.26 28.65
CA VAL A 9 -3.85 -7.71 27.28
C VAL A 9 -2.86 -6.76 26.62
N ASP A 10 -1.74 -7.32 26.17
CA ASP A 10 -0.82 -6.64 25.25
C ASP A 10 -1.41 -6.73 23.83
N LEU A 11 -2.05 -5.64 23.38
CA LEU A 11 -2.73 -5.60 22.09
C LEU A 11 -1.76 -5.68 20.92
N VAL A 12 -0.56 -5.09 21.04
CA VAL A 12 0.45 -5.10 19.98
C VAL A 12 0.89 -6.53 19.71
N LYS A 13 1.27 -7.29 20.76
CA LYS A 13 1.64 -8.70 20.61
C LYS A 13 0.49 -9.57 20.12
N LEU A 14 -0.74 -9.24 20.50
CA LEU A 14 -1.91 -9.96 20.01
C LEU A 14 -2.11 -9.74 18.51
N GLU A 15 -1.98 -8.51 18.03
CA GLU A 15 -2.07 -8.16 16.61
C GLU A 15 -0.95 -8.82 15.79
N GLU A 16 0.30 -8.77 16.25
CA GLU A 16 1.44 -9.47 15.63
C GLU A 16 1.16 -10.97 15.49
N LYS A 17 0.65 -11.61 16.55
CA LYS A 17 0.31 -13.03 16.53
C LYS A 17 -0.82 -13.35 15.54
N ILE A 18 -1.83 -12.50 15.44
CA ILE A 18 -2.94 -12.67 14.49
C ILE A 18 -2.43 -12.48 13.05
N LEU A 19 -1.58 -11.47 12.82
CA LEU A 19 -0.97 -11.19 11.53
C LEU A 19 -0.12 -12.38 11.06
N ASP A 20 0.70 -12.94 11.94
CA ASP A 20 1.47 -14.15 11.70
C ASP A 20 0.60 -15.35 11.35
N PHE A 21 -0.48 -15.55 12.11
CA PHE A 21 -1.45 -16.60 11.82
C PHE A 21 -2.07 -16.42 10.43
N TRP A 22 -2.46 -15.20 10.06
CA TRP A 22 -3.03 -14.91 8.74
C TRP A 22 -2.04 -15.14 7.60
N LYS A 23 -0.79 -14.71 7.77
CA LYS A 23 0.31 -14.92 6.80
C LYS A 23 0.59 -16.40 6.61
N LYS A 24 0.86 -17.15 7.69
CA LYS A 24 1.17 -18.59 7.66
C LYS A 24 0.06 -19.44 7.04
N ASN A 25 -1.19 -19.00 7.16
CA ASN A 25 -2.35 -19.73 6.68
C ASN A 25 -2.94 -19.18 5.38
N ASP A 26 -2.30 -18.20 4.71
CA ASP A 26 -2.79 -17.56 3.48
C ASP A 26 -4.27 -17.11 3.58
N ILE A 27 -4.68 -16.57 4.72
CA ILE A 27 -6.10 -16.32 5.04
C ILE A 27 -6.75 -15.38 4.03
N PHE A 28 -6.03 -14.35 3.56
CA PHE A 28 -6.54 -13.45 2.53
C PHE A 28 -6.84 -14.20 1.21
N LYS A 29 -5.89 -15.01 0.71
CA LYS A 29 -6.09 -15.80 -0.52
C LYS A 29 -7.24 -16.79 -0.37
N LYS A 30 -7.33 -17.48 0.77
CA LYS A 30 -8.44 -18.40 1.09
C LYS A 30 -9.79 -17.68 1.10
N SER A 31 -9.85 -16.47 1.68
CA SER A 31 -11.08 -15.66 1.70
C SER A 31 -11.54 -15.30 0.29
N LEU A 32 -10.61 -14.96 -0.60
CA LEU A 32 -10.90 -14.62 -2.00
C LEU A 32 -11.37 -15.86 -2.78
N LYS A 33 -10.64 -16.98 -2.66
CA LYS A 33 -10.97 -18.26 -3.30
C LYS A 33 -12.35 -18.77 -2.89
N LYS A 34 -12.73 -18.63 -1.61
CA LYS A 34 -14.05 -19.04 -1.11
C LYS A 34 -15.21 -18.30 -1.80
N SER A 35 -14.97 -17.06 -2.22
CA SER A 35 -15.97 -16.22 -2.92
C SER A 35 -15.86 -16.29 -4.45
N GLU A 36 -14.99 -17.14 -5.01
CA GLU A 36 -14.83 -17.26 -6.46
C GLU A 36 -16.16 -17.68 -7.12
N GLY A 37 -16.52 -16.99 -8.20
CA GLY A 37 -17.82 -17.18 -8.87
C GLY A 37 -18.99 -16.38 -8.28
N TYR A 38 -18.83 -15.73 -7.12
CA TYR A 38 -19.89 -14.90 -6.54
C TYR A 38 -20.06 -13.56 -7.29
N LYS A 39 -21.13 -12.82 -6.96
CA LYS A 39 -21.35 -11.46 -7.50
C LYS A 39 -20.15 -10.57 -7.18
N LYS A 40 -19.60 -9.92 -8.20
CA LYS A 40 -18.44 -9.04 -8.05
C LYS A 40 -18.83 -7.74 -7.33
N PHE A 41 -17.99 -7.31 -6.40
CA PHE A 41 -17.93 -5.93 -5.93
C PHE A 41 -16.57 -5.36 -6.34
N VAL A 42 -16.58 -4.35 -7.20
CA VAL A 42 -15.36 -3.76 -7.75
C VAL A 42 -14.84 -2.71 -6.77
N PHE A 43 -13.57 -2.86 -6.39
CA PHE A 43 -12.87 -1.95 -5.50
C PHE A 43 -11.68 -1.35 -6.26
N TYR A 44 -11.58 -0.03 -6.22
CA TYR A 44 -10.42 0.71 -6.71
C TYR A 44 -9.68 1.31 -5.54
N GLU A 45 -8.38 1.06 -5.52
CA GLU A 45 -7.49 1.79 -4.64
C GLU A 45 -6.95 3.00 -5.41
N GLY A 46 -7.11 4.20 -4.86
CA GLY A 46 -6.35 5.36 -5.35
C GLY A 46 -4.87 5.08 -5.07
N PRO A 47 -4.02 4.97 -6.10
CA PRO A 47 -2.63 4.60 -5.94
C PRO A 47 -1.90 5.74 -5.20
N PRO A 48 -1.20 5.47 -4.09
CA PRO A 48 -0.32 6.46 -3.50
C PRO A 48 0.84 6.76 -4.47
N THR A 49 1.31 8.00 -4.46
CA THR A 49 2.60 8.36 -5.05
C THR A 49 3.71 7.78 -4.18
N ALA A 50 4.71 7.15 -4.79
CA ALA A 50 5.84 6.57 -4.06
C ALA A 50 6.98 7.58 -3.92
N ASP A 51 6.68 8.76 -3.37
CA ASP A 51 7.61 9.89 -3.16
C ASP A 51 7.84 10.21 -1.67
N GLY A 52 7.37 9.32 -0.78
CA GLY A 52 7.48 9.53 0.65
C GLY A 52 6.92 8.40 1.51
N ALA A 53 7.22 8.46 2.81
CA ALA A 53 6.70 7.53 3.81
C ALA A 53 5.20 7.75 4.10
N PRO A 54 4.45 6.70 4.50
CA PRO A 54 3.02 6.84 4.76
C PRO A 54 2.73 7.67 6.02
N GLY A 55 2.08 8.84 5.86
CA GLY A 55 1.48 9.60 6.96
C GLY A 55 0.14 9.06 7.51
N VAL A 56 -0.32 9.60 8.64
CA VAL A 56 -1.59 9.22 9.32
C VAL A 56 -2.83 9.29 8.41
N HIS A 57 -2.88 10.24 7.48
CA HIS A 57 -3.99 10.36 6.53
C HIS A 57 -4.11 9.13 5.62
N HIS A 58 -3.00 8.46 5.30
CA HIS A 58 -3.01 7.19 4.58
C HIS A 58 -3.61 6.06 5.42
N VAL A 59 -3.37 6.04 6.73
CA VAL A 59 -3.94 5.05 7.65
C VAL A 59 -5.46 5.15 7.64
N LEU A 60 -6.01 6.34 7.85
CA LEU A 60 -7.46 6.56 7.87
C LEU A 60 -8.12 6.13 6.55
N SER A 61 -7.54 6.53 5.42
CA SER A 61 -8.03 6.13 4.09
C SER A 61 -8.01 4.60 3.93
N ARG A 62 -6.93 3.93 4.35
CA ARG A 62 -6.79 2.47 4.28
C ARG A 62 -7.78 1.74 5.19
N VAL A 63 -8.11 2.27 6.37
CA VAL A 63 -9.13 1.69 7.26
C VAL A 63 -10.48 1.60 6.56
N TYR A 64 -10.96 2.69 5.96
CA TYR A 64 -12.22 2.66 5.19
C TYR A 64 -12.12 1.71 3.98
N LYS A 65 -11.01 1.78 3.24
CA LYS A 65 -10.75 0.93 2.08
C LYS A 65 -10.60 -0.56 2.43
N ASP A 66 -10.40 -0.95 3.69
CA ASP A 66 -10.34 -2.35 4.12
C ASP A 66 -11.66 -2.84 4.74
N ILE A 67 -12.33 -2.03 5.56
CA ILE A 67 -13.57 -2.39 6.25
C ILE A 67 -14.67 -2.79 5.24
N PHE A 68 -14.91 -1.98 4.21
CA PHE A 68 -16.00 -2.25 3.26
C PHE A 68 -15.75 -3.48 2.40
N PRO A 69 -14.55 -3.71 1.82
CA PRO A 69 -14.26 -4.97 1.15
C PRO A 69 -14.41 -6.20 2.04
N ARG A 70 -14.02 -6.15 3.32
CA ARG A 70 -14.26 -7.26 4.27
C ARG A 70 -15.74 -7.51 4.48
N TYR A 71 -16.50 -6.44 4.76
CA TYR A 71 -17.94 -6.52 4.91
C TYR A 71 -18.61 -7.13 3.67
N LYS A 72 -18.24 -6.67 2.46
CA LYS A 72 -18.79 -7.21 1.20
C LYS A 72 -18.42 -8.68 0.98
N THR A 73 -17.19 -9.09 1.29
CA THR A 73 -16.81 -10.51 1.27
C THR A 73 -17.70 -11.33 2.22
N MET A 74 -17.95 -10.84 3.44
CA MET A 74 -18.84 -11.50 4.41
C MET A 74 -20.31 -11.55 3.94
N LYS A 75 -20.75 -10.61 3.11
CA LYS A 75 -22.08 -10.59 2.50
C LYS A 75 -22.19 -11.42 1.22
N GLY A 76 -21.17 -12.21 0.87
CA GLY A 76 -21.21 -13.12 -0.27
C GLY A 76 -20.85 -12.46 -1.60
N TYR A 77 -19.99 -11.43 -1.59
CA TYR A 77 -19.44 -10.85 -2.82
C TYR A 77 -18.00 -11.30 -3.06
N TYR A 78 -17.65 -11.47 -4.33
CA TYR A 78 -16.26 -11.58 -4.75
C TYR A 78 -15.64 -10.18 -4.83
N VAL A 79 -14.62 -9.93 -4.00
CA VAL A 79 -13.97 -8.61 -3.90
C VAL A 79 -12.48 -8.74 -4.17
N ARG A 80 -12.08 -8.61 -5.43
CA ARG A 80 -10.66 -8.53 -5.80
C ARG A 80 -10.10 -7.19 -5.35
N ARG A 81 -8.99 -7.23 -4.61
CA ARG A 81 -8.31 -6.03 -4.10
C ARG A 81 -6.93 -5.99 -4.73
N LYS A 82 -6.67 -4.93 -5.49
CA LYS A 82 -5.40 -4.68 -6.17
C LYS A 82 -4.96 -3.27 -5.82
N ALA A 83 -3.75 -3.16 -5.31
CA ALA A 83 -3.08 -1.88 -5.10
C ALA A 83 -2.35 -1.44 -6.38
N GLY A 84 -1.95 -0.18 -6.42
CA GLY A 84 -1.13 0.37 -7.49
C GLY A 84 -0.22 1.47 -6.97
N TRP A 85 0.67 1.95 -7.83
CA TRP A 85 1.58 3.04 -7.56
C TRP A 85 1.37 4.13 -8.61
N ASP A 86 1.33 5.37 -8.16
CA ASP A 86 1.43 6.52 -9.06
C ASP A 86 2.91 6.92 -9.14
N THR A 87 3.49 6.76 -10.32
CA THR A 87 4.95 6.75 -10.50
C THR A 87 5.47 7.86 -11.40
N HIS A 88 4.59 8.74 -11.89
CA HIS A 88 4.93 9.77 -12.86
C HIS A 88 4.51 11.16 -12.38
N GLY A 89 4.96 12.18 -13.12
CA GLY A 89 4.53 13.55 -12.97
C GLY A 89 5.30 14.32 -11.90
N LEU A 90 4.83 15.55 -11.69
CA LEU A 90 5.54 16.57 -10.92
C LEU A 90 5.94 16.15 -9.50
N PRO A 91 5.16 15.40 -8.71
CA PRO A 91 5.59 15.02 -7.37
C PRO A 91 6.93 14.26 -7.36
N VAL A 92 7.08 13.29 -8.27
CA VAL A 92 8.32 12.48 -8.41
C VAL A 92 9.46 13.33 -8.99
N GLU A 93 9.16 14.14 -10.01
CA GLU A 93 10.17 14.99 -10.66
C GLU A 93 10.71 16.06 -9.70
N LEU A 94 9.84 16.71 -8.92
CA LEU A 94 10.23 17.74 -7.95
C LEU A 94 11.02 17.17 -6.77
N GLU A 95 10.77 15.92 -6.37
CA GLU A 95 11.59 15.25 -5.37
C GLU A 95 13.02 15.03 -5.91
N MET A 96 13.16 14.59 -7.17
CA MET A 96 14.47 14.45 -7.83
C MET A 96 15.18 15.77 -8.08
N GLU A 97 14.46 16.81 -8.47
CA GLU A 97 15.03 18.15 -8.59
C GLU A 97 15.62 18.61 -7.25
N LYS A 98 14.91 18.39 -6.13
CA LYS A 98 15.41 18.70 -4.79
C LYS A 98 16.64 17.87 -4.42
N GLU A 99 16.65 16.56 -4.68
CA GLU A 99 17.81 15.71 -4.37
C GLU A 99 19.05 16.08 -5.17
N LEU A 100 18.85 16.50 -6.43
CA LEU A 100 19.94 16.89 -7.33
C LEU A 100 20.29 18.39 -7.22
N ASN A 101 19.62 19.15 -6.34
CA ASN A 101 19.72 20.60 -6.23
C ASN A 101 19.54 21.36 -7.56
N ILE A 102 18.64 20.87 -8.41
CA ILE A 102 18.28 21.47 -9.69
C ILE A 102 17.29 22.60 -9.45
N ASN A 103 17.55 23.78 -10.03
CA ASN A 103 16.68 24.96 -9.86
C ASN A 103 16.04 25.44 -11.18
N SER A 104 16.39 24.82 -12.31
CA SER A 104 15.84 25.18 -13.62
C SER A 104 15.74 23.98 -14.57
N LYS A 105 14.80 24.07 -15.52
CA LYS A 105 14.64 23.03 -16.56
C LYS A 105 15.88 22.88 -17.46
N LYS A 106 16.69 23.93 -17.60
CA LYS A 106 17.93 23.88 -18.38
C LYS A 106 18.94 22.93 -17.75
N GLU A 107 19.05 22.92 -16.43
CA GLU A 107 19.94 21.99 -15.71
C GLU A 107 19.51 20.53 -15.92
N ILE A 108 18.20 20.25 -16.03
CA ILE A 108 17.69 18.91 -16.39
C ILE A 108 18.16 18.52 -17.80
N GLU A 109 18.07 19.44 -18.76
CA GLU A 109 18.53 19.21 -20.14
C GLU A 109 20.06 19.00 -20.20
N GLU A 110 20.83 19.74 -19.39
CA GLU A 110 22.29 19.60 -19.27
C GLU A 110 22.70 18.24 -18.66
N ILE A 111 21.97 17.75 -17.67
CA ILE A 111 22.17 16.41 -17.09
C ILE A 111 21.73 15.31 -18.08
N GLY A 112 20.80 15.63 -18.97
CA GLY A 112 20.23 14.75 -19.98
C GLY A 112 18.91 14.13 -19.54
N ILE A 113 17.88 14.25 -20.39
CA ILE A 113 16.51 13.76 -20.14
C ILE A 113 16.50 12.27 -19.80
N GLU A 114 17.26 11.45 -20.52
CA GLU A 114 17.35 10.01 -20.26
C GLU A 114 17.85 9.72 -18.84
N LYS A 115 18.90 10.43 -18.42
CA LYS A 115 19.50 10.27 -17.10
C LYS A 115 18.55 10.73 -16.00
N PHE A 116 17.89 11.87 -16.18
CA PHE A 116 16.91 12.38 -15.23
C PHE A 116 15.73 11.40 -15.05
N ASN A 117 15.14 10.92 -16.15
CA ASN A 117 14.03 9.95 -16.10
C ASN A 117 14.43 8.65 -15.41
N LYS A 118 15.67 8.18 -15.62
CA LYS A 118 16.20 6.98 -14.94
C LYS A 118 16.29 7.19 -13.43
N LEU A 119 16.73 8.37 -12.99
CA LEU A 119 16.80 8.71 -11.56
C LEU A 119 15.39 8.81 -10.94
N CYS A 120 14.44 9.46 -11.62
CA CYS A 120 13.03 9.48 -11.19
C CYS A 120 12.46 8.07 -11.00
N GLY A 121 12.68 7.18 -11.98
CA GLY A 121 12.20 5.79 -11.88
C GLY A 121 12.85 5.00 -10.73
N GLN A 122 14.11 5.29 -10.38
CA GLN A 122 14.78 4.69 -9.24
C GLN A 122 14.24 5.21 -7.90
N SER A 123 13.87 6.50 -7.82
CA SER A 123 13.31 7.09 -6.59
C SER A 123 12.04 6.39 -6.13
N VAL A 124 11.10 6.18 -7.06
CA VAL A 124 9.79 5.54 -6.83
C VAL A 124 9.94 4.18 -6.14
N MET A 125 10.97 3.41 -6.49
CA MET A 125 11.19 2.08 -5.92
C MET A 125 11.72 2.12 -4.47
N ARG A 126 12.35 3.22 -4.04
CA ARG A 126 12.90 3.34 -2.67
C ARG A 126 11.80 3.32 -1.63
N TYR A 127 10.71 4.06 -1.85
CA TYR A 127 9.60 4.12 -0.89
C TYR A 127 8.71 2.87 -0.94
N GLU A 128 8.67 2.14 -2.06
CA GLU A 128 7.84 0.93 -2.15
C GLU A 128 8.11 -0.06 -1.01
N GLU A 129 9.38 -0.23 -0.60
CA GLU A 129 9.74 -1.13 0.50
C GLU A 129 9.19 -0.66 1.85
N GLU A 130 9.21 0.64 2.13
CA GLU A 130 8.69 1.20 3.38
C GLU A 130 7.18 0.99 3.52
N TRP A 131 6.45 1.08 2.41
CA TRP A 131 5.01 0.86 2.36
C TRP A 131 4.59 -0.61 2.42
N LYS A 132 5.51 -1.54 2.19
CA LYS A 132 5.29 -3.00 2.24
C LYS A 132 5.60 -3.63 3.61
N LYS A 133 6.30 -2.91 4.49
CA LYS A 133 6.58 -3.35 5.87
C LYS A 133 5.28 -3.48 6.67
#